data_AF-A0A7X4I0P1-F1
#
_entry.id   AF-A0A7X4I0P1-F1
#
_cell.length_a   1.000
_cell.length_b   1.000
_cell.length_c   1.000
_cell.angle_alpha   90.00
_cell.angle_beta   90.00
_cell.angle_gamma   90.00
#
_symmetry.space_group_name_H-M   'P 1'
#
loop_
_entity.id
_entity.type
_entity.pdbx_description
1 polymer ?
#
loop_
_entity_poly.entity_id
_entity_poly.type
_entity_poly.pdbx_seq_one_letter_code
_entity_poly.pdbx_strand_id
1 'polypeptide(L)'
;DSACVYCGNCVGVCPTGALQFKTEYDLREVGEWRPEDQTVTRTVCSYCGVGCNLDLHVQDERIVKVTSPADHSVTSGHLCIKGRFGWQYVHGE
;
A
#
# COMPACT_ATOMS: atom_id res chain seq x y z
N ASP A 1 9.41 -24.63 4.99
CA ASP A 1 9.07 -23.42 5.74
C ASP A 1 9.67 -22.20 5.11
N SER A 2 8.88 -21.13 4.97
CA SER A 2 9.38 -19.81 4.60
C SER A 2 9.48 -18.97 5.87
N ALA A 3 10.59 -18.26 6.06
CA ALA A 3 10.81 -17.32 7.17
C ALA A 3 9.96 -16.03 7.05
N CYS A 4 8.70 -16.16 6.65
CA CYS A 4 7.81 -15.03 6.41
C CYS A 4 7.46 -14.32 7.72
N VAL A 5 7.60 -12.99 7.72
CA VAL A 5 7.25 -12.12 8.86
C VAL A 5 5.96 -11.32 8.62
N TYR A 6 5.15 -11.73 7.65
CA TYR A 6 3.87 -11.11 7.32
C TYR A 6 3.94 -9.61 6.99
N CYS A 7 5.05 -9.15 6.40
CA CYS A 7 5.23 -7.74 6.04
C CYS A 7 4.48 -7.31 4.77
N GLY A 8 3.97 -8.26 3.98
CA GLY A 8 3.22 -7.99 2.74
C GLY A 8 4.04 -7.43 1.58
N ASN A 9 5.37 -7.45 1.64
CA ASN A 9 6.20 -6.99 0.51
C ASN A 9 6.00 -7.85 -0.75
N CYS A 10 5.59 -9.12 -0.61
CA CYS A 10 5.19 -9.97 -1.73
C CYS A 10 4.05 -9.37 -2.56
N VAL A 11 3.10 -8.66 -1.94
CA VAL A 11 2.02 -7.93 -2.64
C VAL A 11 2.60 -6.77 -3.46
N GLY A 12 3.56 -6.04 -2.89
CA GLY A 12 4.15 -4.87 -3.53
C GLY A 12 5.04 -5.19 -4.74
N VAL A 13 5.55 -6.43 -4.83
CA VAL A 13 6.45 -6.86 -5.93
C VAL A 13 5.79 -7.84 -6.89
N CYS A 14 4.52 -8.20 -6.68
CA CYS A 14 3.84 -9.20 -7.50
C CYS A 14 3.61 -8.66 -8.92
N PRO A 15 4.26 -9.22 -9.95
CA PRO A 15 4.16 -8.66 -11.30
C PRO A 15 2.86 -9.03 -12.02
N THR A 16 2.17 -10.08 -11.56
CA THR A 16 0.96 -10.61 -12.18
C THR A 16 -0.33 -10.12 -11.54
N GLY A 17 -0.25 -9.48 -10.37
CA GLY A 17 -1.43 -9.15 -9.56
C GLY A 17 -2.09 -10.36 -8.88
N ALA A 18 -1.46 -11.54 -8.89
CA ALA A 18 -1.94 -12.71 -8.14
C ALA A 18 -2.02 -12.43 -6.63
N LEU A 19 -1.12 -11.60 -6.12
CA LEU A 19 -1.19 -11.01 -4.79
C LEU A 19 -1.49 -9.52 -4.94
N GLN A 20 -2.53 -9.06 -4.27
CA GLN A 20 -3.03 -7.69 -4.37
C GLN A 20 -3.62 -7.23 -3.03
N PHE A 21 -3.86 -5.94 -2.89
CA PHE A 21 -4.55 -5.39 -1.72
C PHE A 21 -6.01 -5.86 -1.73
N LYS A 22 -6.59 -6.11 -0.55
CA LYS A 22 -7.99 -6.53 -0.43
C LYS A 22 -8.94 -5.53 -1.06
N THR A 23 -8.74 -4.24 -0.77
CA THR A 23 -9.48 -3.12 -1.37
C THR A 23 -9.33 -3.06 -2.89
N GLU A 24 -8.13 -3.29 -3.44
CA GLU A 24 -7.93 -3.38 -4.90
C GLU A 24 -8.69 -4.58 -5.49
N TYR A 25 -8.61 -5.75 -4.85
CA TYR A 25 -9.34 -6.95 -5.28
C TYR A 25 -10.85 -6.71 -5.31
N ASP A 26 -11.41 -6.18 -4.23
CA ASP A 26 -12.85 -5.96 -4.08
C ASP A 26 -13.37 -4.98 -5.13
N LEU A 27 -12.66 -3.86 -5.33
CA LEU A 27 -13.02 -2.87 -6.34
C LEU A 27 -12.92 -3.45 -7.75
N ARG A 28 -11.93 -4.31 -8.03
CA ARG A 28 -11.81 -4.99 -9.33
C ARG A 28 -12.95 -5.97 -9.56
N GLU A 29 -13.38 -6.69 -8.52
CA GLU A 29 -14.47 -7.67 -8.61
C GLU A 29 -15.79 -7.02 -9.05
N VAL A 30 -16.07 -5.81 -8.56
CA VAL A 30 -17.28 -5.05 -8.90
C VAL A 30 -17.10 -4.07 -10.06
N GLY A 31 -15.92 -4.03 -10.69
CA GLY A 31 -15.64 -3.15 -11.83
C GLY A 31 -15.43 -1.67 -11.48
N GLU A 32 -15.15 -1.36 -10.21
CA GLU A 32 -14.99 0.00 -9.67
C GLU A 32 -13.52 0.38 -9.43
N TRP A 33 -12.56 -0.46 -9.84
CA TRP A 33 -11.14 -0.13 -9.76
C TRP A 33 -10.73 0.81 -10.90
N ARG A 34 -10.55 2.10 -10.60
CA ARG A 34 -10.23 3.17 -11.56
C ARG A 34 -8.86 3.80 -11.25
N PRO A 35 -7.75 3.14 -11.59
CA PRO A 35 -6.41 3.62 -11.27
C PRO A 35 -6.07 4.97 -11.93
N GLU A 36 -6.66 5.28 -13.07
CA GLU A 36 -6.54 6.56 -13.78
C GLU A 36 -7.16 7.74 -13.03
N ASP A 37 -8.17 7.48 -12.20
CA ASP A 37 -8.85 8.51 -11.39
C ASP A 37 -8.20 8.68 -10.01
N GLN A 38 -7.26 7.80 -9.65
CA GLN A 38 -6.64 7.79 -8.34
C GLN A 38 -5.67 8.96 -8.16
N THR A 39 -5.84 9.70 -7.06
CA THR A 39 -4.84 10.67 -6.64
C THR A 39 -3.77 9.96 -5.82
N VAL A 40 -2.51 10.13 -6.22
CA VAL A 40 -1.36 9.61 -5.48
C VAL A 40 -0.71 10.73 -4.69
N THR A 41 -0.77 10.67 -3.37
CA THR A 41 -0.13 11.65 -2.47
C THR A 41 1.03 11.02 -1.72
N ARG A 42 2.21 11.62 -1.84
CA ARG A 42 3.39 11.21 -1.07
C ARG A 42 3.39 11.83 0.31
N THR A 43 3.63 11.02 1.34
CA THR A 43 3.77 11.45 2.73
C THR A 43 4.84 10.62 3.45
N VAL A 44 5.09 10.94 4.72
CA VAL A 44 6.00 10.18 5.58
C VAL A 44 5.19 9.31 6.55
N CYS A 45 5.60 8.06 6.70
CA CYS A 45 5.00 7.12 7.64
C CYS A 45 5.17 7.60 9.09
N SER A 46 4.05 7.73 9.81
CA SER A 46 4.01 8.21 11.19
C SER A 46 4.20 7.12 12.25
N TYR A 47 4.34 5.86 11.85
CA TYR A 47 4.32 4.72 12.77
C TYR A 47 5.60 4.54 13.61
N CYS A 48 6.76 4.95 13.09
CA CYS A 48 8.05 4.79 13.77
C CYS A 48 9.08 5.80 13.24
N GLY A 49 10.24 5.89 13.89
CA GLY A 49 11.29 6.85 13.54
C GLY A 49 12.10 6.56 12.27
N VAL A 50 11.77 5.50 11.50
CA VAL A 50 12.50 5.17 10.25
C VAL A 50 12.23 6.19 9.15
N GLY A 51 11.04 6.80 9.14
CA GLY A 51 10.69 7.83 8.15
C GLY A 51 10.50 7.30 6.73
N CYS A 52 9.87 6.14 6.56
CA CYS A 52 9.57 5.59 5.23
C CYS A 52 8.62 6.54 4.47
N ASN A 53 8.87 6.80 3.19
CA ASN A 53 7.88 7.45 2.34
C ASN A 53 6.72 6.49 2.01
N LEU A 54 5.50 7.01 2.08
CA LEU A 54 4.27 6.35 1.67
C LEU A 54 3.68 7.07 0.47
N ASP A 55 3.28 6.32 -0.53
CA ASP A 55 2.45 6.79 -1.64
C ASP A 55 1.02 6.30 -1.37
N LEU A 56 0.16 7.23 -0.96
CA LEU A 56 -1.25 6.95 -0.68
C LEU A 56 -2.02 7.05 -2.00
N HIS A 57 -2.62 5.95 -2.44
CA HIS A 57 -3.50 5.93 -3.60
C HIS A 57 -4.93 6.12 -3.11
N VAL A 58 -5.58 7.20 -3.54
CA VAL A 58 -6.90 7.61 -3.07
C VAL A 58 -7.90 7.59 -4.23
N GLN A 59 -9.04 6.92 -4.02
CA GLN A 59 -10.19 6.89 -4.92
C GLN A 59 -11.45 7.17 -4.10
N ASP A 60 -12.34 8.02 -4.58
CA ASP A 60 -13.63 8.31 -3.92
C ASP A 60 -13.47 8.67 -2.43
N GLU A 61 -12.50 9.55 -2.14
CA GLU A 61 -12.11 10.00 -0.79
C GLU A 61 -11.63 8.90 0.16
N ARG A 62 -11.37 7.69 -0.35
CA ARG A 62 -10.84 6.56 0.41
C ARG A 62 -9.45 6.17 -0.06
N ILE A 63 -8.61 5.80 0.90
CA ILE A 63 -7.30 5.20 0.60
C ILE A 63 -7.59 3.78 0.12
N VAL A 64 -7.18 3.46 -1.11
CA VAL A 64 -7.43 2.13 -1.70
C VAL A 64 -6.19 1.26 -1.69
N LYS A 65 -4.99 1.83 -1.64
CA LYS A 65 -3.73 1.11 -1.36
C LYS A 65 -2.61 2.05 -0.98
N VAL A 66 -1.54 1.48 -0.41
CA VAL A 66 -0.31 2.21 -0.07
C VAL A 66 0.91 1.52 -0.66
N THR A 67 1.70 2.28 -1.42
CA THR A 67 3.00 1.84 -1.95
C THR A 67 4.13 2.71 -1.39
N SER A 68 5.36 2.46 -1.82
CA SER A 68 6.53 3.30 -1.51
C SER A 68 7.39 3.41 -2.77
N PRO A 69 8.09 4.54 -2.97
CA PRO A 69 9.02 4.70 -4.09
C PRO A 69 10.12 3.64 -4.03
N ALA A 70 10.38 2.97 -5.15
CA ALA A 70 11.41 1.94 -5.25
C ALA A 70 12.83 2.49 -5.05
N ASP A 71 13.03 3.78 -5.35
CA ASP A 71 14.28 4.53 -5.21
C ASP A 71 14.43 5.21 -3.83
N HIS A 72 13.53 4.96 -2.88
CA HIS A 72 13.62 5.53 -1.54
C HIS A 72 14.92 5.10 -0.84
N SER A 73 15.72 6.07 -0.37
CA SER A 73 17.08 5.85 0.12
C SER A 73 17.18 4.92 1.35
N VAL A 74 16.12 4.84 2.15
CA VAL A 74 16.11 4.06 3.39
C VAL A 74 15.50 2.68 3.20
N THR A 75 14.48 2.55 2.35
CA THR A 75 13.65 1.35 2.29
C THR A 75 13.53 0.72 0.92
N SER A 76 13.97 1.40 -0.14
CA SER A 76 13.93 0.89 -1.52
C SER A 76 12.55 0.33 -1.92
N GLY A 77 11.47 1.02 -1.53
CA GLY A 77 10.10 0.60 -1.81
C GLY A 77 9.51 -0.43 -0.84
N HIS A 78 10.31 -0.99 0.06
CA HIS A 78 9.83 -1.91 1.08
C HIS A 78 9.14 -1.18 2.23
N LEU A 79 8.07 -1.79 2.72
CA LEU A 79 7.33 -1.30 3.87
C LEU A 79 7.17 -2.45 4.88
N CYS A 80 7.16 -2.10 6.16
CA CYS A 80 6.68 -3.02 7.18
C CYS A 80 5.15 -3.12 7.12
N ILE A 81 4.58 -4.08 7.86
CA ILE A 81 3.12 -4.28 7.91
C ILE A 81 2.35 -2.99 8.26
N LYS A 82 2.90 -2.16 9.16
CA LYS A 82 2.27 -0.90 9.59
C LYS A 82 2.28 0.16 8.49
N GLY A 83 3.39 0.32 7.77
CA GLY A 83 3.47 1.26 6.65
C GLY A 83 2.58 0.84 5.48
N ARG A 84 2.44 -0.47 5.24
CA ARG A 84 1.69 -1.00 4.09
C ARG A 84 0.19 -1.07 4.31
N PHE A 85 -0.24 -1.46 5.52
CA PHE A 85 -1.66 -1.74 5.80
C PHE A 85 -2.21 -0.95 6.98
N GLY A 86 -1.37 -0.29 7.76
CA GLY A 86 -1.80 0.46 8.94
C GLY A 86 -2.53 1.77 8.64
N TRP A 87 -2.98 2.05 7.43
CA TRP A 87 -3.70 3.29 7.12
C TRP A 87 -5.21 3.18 7.41
N GLN A 88 -5.73 1.97 7.63
CA GLN A 88 -7.16 1.68 7.77
C GLN A 88 -7.84 2.49 8.90
N TYR A 89 -7.10 2.82 9.97
CA TYR A 89 -7.62 3.66 11.06
C TYR A 89 -8.13 5.03 10.60
N VAL A 90 -7.66 5.55 9.46
CA VAL A 90 -8.12 6.82 8.89
C VAL A 90 -9.62 6.79 8.60
N HIS A 91 -10.16 5.62 8.26
CA HIS A 91 -11.58 5.40 7.94
C HIS A 91 -12.37 4.76 9.08
N GLY A 92 -11.74 4.56 10.24
CA GLY A 92 -12.37 3.90 11.40
C GLY A 92 -12.51 2.39 11.26
N GLU A 93 -11.70 1.77 10.41
CA GLU A 93 -11.64 0.31 10.15
C GLU A 93 -10.57 -0.40 10.98
#